data_AF-A0A5C8E082-F1
#
_entry.id   AF-A0A5C8E082-F1
#
_cell.length_a   1.000
_cell.length_b   1.000
_cell.length_c   1.000
_cell.angle_alpha   90.00
_cell.angle_beta   90.00
_cell.angle_gamma   90.00
#
_symmetry.space_group_name_H-M   'P 1'
#
loop_
_entity.id
_entity.type
_entity.pdbx_description
1 polymer ?
#
loop_
_entity_poly.entity_id
_entity_poly.type
_entity_poly.pdbx_seq_one_letter_code
_entity_poly.pdbx_strand_id
1 'polypeptide(L)'
;MYNFKDSQLYGLQSIEDFFSLLDINVKYNIKYLCSDKLYRTVNIIGLKPFYIPYGILKDIHIKTKDMLYKIILPDNVFSPAIKGQGKSAISHAKYHQSSKYLLAMDIKSFFENLKLKYIIKFFNNSLNIEYKTAVVISKILTFNGHIARGSCVSPILSHLSINNTFSKIQQYCKNRNLKLSIYMDDIIFSSDKRIDISGIINFMTKVLSIIELKINYKKLRKYGINDSKRVTGVIITKDNKIRIQNKNRKKLQDIIENYNECDEDIIKGLLSYMKQIEPTSYKKYNIMFGLE
;
A
#
# COMPACT_ATOMS: atom_id res chain seq x y z
N MET A 1 -6.82 6.07 -16.10
CA MET A 1 -6.92 4.65 -16.53
C MET A 1 -5.51 4.08 -16.45
N TYR A 2 -5.32 2.82 -16.07
CA TYR A 2 -3.97 2.23 -16.00
C TYR A 2 -3.37 2.14 -17.41
N ASN A 3 -2.09 2.48 -17.57
CA ASN A 3 -1.37 2.28 -18.83
C ASN A 3 -0.24 1.25 -18.63
N PHE A 4 -0.54 -0.01 -18.92
CA PHE A 4 0.41 -1.12 -18.69
C PHE A 4 1.56 -1.15 -19.70
N LYS A 5 1.38 -0.56 -20.89
CA LYS A 5 2.41 -0.51 -21.95
C LYS A 5 3.61 0.35 -21.57
N ASP A 6 3.47 1.21 -20.57
CA ASP A 6 4.56 2.06 -20.06
C ASP A 6 5.58 1.27 -19.20
N SER A 7 5.23 0.05 -18.79
CA SER A 7 6.17 -0.81 -18.06
C SER A 7 7.11 -1.52 -19.03
N GLN A 8 8.40 -1.52 -18.70
CA GLN A 8 9.42 -2.30 -19.42
C GLN A 8 9.19 -3.82 -19.34
N LEU A 9 8.32 -4.27 -18.43
CA LEU A 9 7.91 -5.67 -18.32
C LEU A 9 6.83 -6.07 -19.33
N TYR A 10 6.26 -5.12 -20.07
CA TYR A 10 5.17 -5.39 -20.99
C TYR A 10 5.66 -6.27 -22.15
N GLY A 11 4.98 -7.41 -22.37
CA GLY A 11 5.24 -8.26 -23.53
C GLY A 11 6.41 -9.25 -23.41
N LEU A 12 6.99 -9.45 -22.22
CA LEU A 12 8.09 -10.42 -22.04
C LEU A 12 7.66 -11.84 -22.46
N GLN A 13 8.54 -12.54 -23.18
CA GLN A 13 8.25 -13.87 -23.74
C GLN A 13 8.93 -15.00 -22.96
N SER A 14 10.05 -14.70 -22.29
CA SER A 14 10.82 -15.69 -21.55
C SER A 14 11.29 -15.17 -20.19
N ILE A 15 11.71 -16.10 -19.31
CA ILE A 15 12.29 -15.75 -18.02
C ILE A 15 13.70 -15.17 -18.18
N GLU A 16 14.39 -15.56 -19.24
CA GLU A 16 15.68 -15.02 -19.65
C GLU A 16 15.56 -13.54 -19.99
N ASP A 17 14.51 -13.13 -20.72
CA ASP A 17 14.23 -11.71 -21.01
C ASP A 17 14.04 -10.92 -19.71
N PHE A 18 13.32 -11.49 -18.75
CA PHE A 18 13.11 -10.88 -17.44
C PHE A 18 14.43 -10.66 -16.70
N PHE A 19 15.28 -11.68 -16.59
CA PHE A 19 16.57 -11.53 -15.91
C PHE A 19 17.52 -10.60 -16.65
N SER A 20 17.52 -10.62 -17.98
CA SER A 20 18.29 -9.68 -18.80
C SER A 20 17.85 -8.24 -18.54
N LEU A 21 16.54 -7.98 -18.47
CA LEU A 21 15.99 -6.65 -18.17
C LEU A 21 16.41 -6.15 -16.77
N LEU A 22 16.61 -7.07 -15.84
CA LEU A 22 17.05 -6.76 -14.48
C LEU A 22 18.58 -6.68 -14.35
N ASP A 23 19.38 -6.83 -15.42
CA ASP A 23 20.84 -6.99 -15.37
C ASP A 23 21.28 -8.07 -14.36
N ILE A 24 20.58 -9.21 -14.34
CA ILE A 24 20.85 -10.33 -13.45
C ILE A 24 21.32 -11.52 -14.29
N ASN A 25 22.45 -12.11 -13.92
CA ASN A 25 23.04 -13.22 -14.68
C ASN A 25 22.13 -14.47 -14.66
N VAL A 26 21.76 -14.99 -15.83
CA VAL A 26 20.82 -16.13 -16.00
C VAL A 26 21.32 -17.43 -15.35
N LYS A 27 22.57 -17.52 -14.90
CA LYS A 27 23.12 -18.69 -14.20
C LYS A 27 22.46 -19.01 -12.84
N TYR A 28 21.55 -18.17 -12.33
CA TYR A 28 20.85 -18.47 -11.08
C TYR A 28 19.87 -19.64 -11.23
N ASN A 29 19.88 -20.54 -10.24
CA ASN A 29 18.92 -21.64 -10.17
C ASN A 29 17.51 -21.09 -9.93
N ILE A 30 16.67 -21.06 -10.97
CA ILE A 30 15.29 -20.57 -10.91
C ILE A 30 14.48 -21.25 -9.81
N LYS A 31 14.67 -22.56 -9.60
CA LYS A 31 13.99 -23.32 -8.54
C LYS A 31 14.37 -22.81 -7.15
N TYR A 32 15.62 -22.36 -6.97
CA TYR A 32 16.07 -21.74 -5.73
C TYR A 32 15.49 -20.34 -5.54
N LEU A 33 15.44 -19.51 -6.60
CA LEU A 33 14.80 -18.19 -6.55
C LEU A 33 13.29 -18.24 -6.29
N CYS A 34 12.61 -19.30 -6.78
CA CYS A 34 11.20 -19.55 -6.50
C CYS A 34 10.94 -20.16 -5.13
N SER A 35 12.01 -20.45 -4.35
CA SER A 35 11.87 -21.01 -3.01
C SER A 35 11.82 -19.90 -1.95
N ASP A 36 11.16 -20.18 -0.84
CA ASP A 36 11.05 -19.25 0.27
C ASP A 36 12.36 -19.10 1.07
N LYS A 37 13.43 -19.83 0.69
CA LYS A 37 14.72 -19.83 1.39
C LYS A 37 15.42 -18.46 1.39
N LEU A 38 15.12 -17.61 0.40
CA LEU A 38 15.68 -16.26 0.27
C LEU A 38 14.84 -15.17 0.95
N TYR A 39 13.93 -15.57 1.85
CA TYR A 39 13.23 -14.67 2.74
C TYR A 39 13.71 -14.84 4.19
N ARG A 40 13.93 -13.72 4.87
CA ARG A 40 14.06 -13.68 6.33
C ARG A 40 12.70 -13.38 6.96
N THR A 41 12.37 -14.07 8.04
CA THR A 41 11.17 -13.79 8.83
C THR A 41 11.54 -12.86 9.98
N VAL A 42 10.86 -11.73 10.08
CA VAL A 42 10.99 -10.78 11.19
C VAL A 42 9.68 -10.76 11.97
N ASN A 43 9.76 -11.16 13.24
CA ASN A 43 8.63 -11.15 14.16
C ASN A 43 8.71 -9.91 15.05
N ILE A 44 7.61 -9.16 15.11
CA ILE A 44 7.47 -8.01 16.01
C ILE A 44 6.25 -8.27 16.87
N ILE A 45 6.41 -8.17 18.19
CA ILE A 45 5.33 -8.44 19.17
C ILE A 45 4.10 -7.61 18.82
N GLY A 46 2.94 -8.27 18.75
CA GLY A 46 1.66 -7.63 18.44
C GLY A 46 1.44 -7.30 16.96
N LEU A 47 2.37 -7.65 16.07
CA LEU A 47 2.22 -7.54 14.62
C LEU A 47 2.29 -8.93 13.97
N LYS A 48 1.75 -9.00 12.75
CA LYS A 48 1.97 -10.17 11.89
C LYS A 48 3.44 -10.22 11.42
N PRO A 49 3.99 -11.42 11.18
CA PRO A 49 5.35 -11.59 10.69
C PRO A 49 5.58 -10.85 9.37
N PHE A 50 6.79 -10.33 9.20
CA PHE A 50 7.29 -9.78 7.95
C PHE A 50 8.20 -10.80 7.28
N TYR A 51 8.01 -10.99 5.97
CA TYR A 51 8.83 -11.82 5.11
C TYR A 51 9.61 -10.90 4.17
N ILE A 52 10.90 -10.76 4.45
CA ILE A 52 11.75 -9.77 3.78
C ILE A 52 12.72 -10.51 2.86
N PRO A 53 12.71 -10.25 1.54
CA PRO A 53 13.68 -10.85 0.63
C PRO A 53 15.09 -10.31 0.94
N TYR A 54 16.12 -11.13 0.76
CA TYR A 54 17.52 -10.73 0.95
C TYR A 54 18.42 -11.21 -0.20
N GLY A 55 19.65 -10.70 -0.23
CA GLY A 55 20.61 -10.98 -1.30
C GLY A 55 20.04 -10.68 -2.68
N ILE A 56 20.31 -11.56 -3.65
CA ILE A 56 19.85 -11.40 -5.04
C ILE A 56 18.32 -11.26 -5.17
N LEU A 57 17.55 -11.91 -4.29
CA LEU A 57 16.09 -11.81 -4.34
C LEU A 57 15.62 -10.39 -4.00
N LYS A 58 16.28 -9.71 -3.05
CA LYS A 58 15.98 -8.32 -2.73
C LYS A 58 16.19 -7.41 -3.95
N ASP A 59 17.26 -7.64 -4.71
CA ASP A 59 17.59 -6.84 -5.89
C ASP A 59 16.56 -7.05 -7.00
N ILE A 60 16.14 -8.30 -7.25
CA ILE A 60 15.03 -8.62 -8.16
C ILE A 60 13.78 -7.85 -7.77
N HIS A 61 13.42 -7.86 -6.48
CA HIS A 61 12.23 -7.17 -5.98
C HIS A 61 12.32 -5.65 -6.16
N ILE A 62 13.48 -5.04 -5.89
CA ILE A 62 13.69 -3.59 -6.04
C ILE A 62 13.57 -3.19 -7.51
N LYS A 63 14.29 -3.86 -8.41
CA LYS A 63 14.28 -3.53 -9.84
C LYS A 63 12.90 -3.75 -10.46
N THR A 64 12.23 -4.85 -10.12
CA THR A 64 10.85 -5.11 -10.55
C THR A 64 9.89 -4.03 -10.04
N LYS A 65 10.01 -3.64 -8.77
CA LYS A 65 9.22 -2.55 -8.17
C LYS A 65 9.39 -1.25 -8.96
N ASP A 66 10.61 -0.88 -9.31
CA ASP A 66 10.89 0.35 -10.05
C ASP A 66 10.25 0.33 -11.46
N MET A 67 10.28 -0.81 -12.13
CA MET A 67 9.60 -1.00 -13.43
C MET A 67 8.07 -0.95 -13.33
N LEU A 68 7.50 -1.47 -12.25
CA LEU A 68 6.06 -1.39 -12.01
C LEU A 68 5.60 0.02 -11.61
N TYR A 69 6.45 0.81 -10.96
CA TYR A 69 6.10 2.20 -10.62
C TYR A 69 6.03 3.16 -11.81
N LYS A 70 6.56 2.76 -12.97
CA LYS A 70 6.38 3.51 -14.22
C LYS A 70 4.94 3.43 -14.74
N ILE A 71 4.14 2.47 -14.27
CA ILE A 71 2.72 2.37 -14.64
C ILE A 71 1.95 3.51 -13.97
N ILE A 72 1.30 4.34 -14.77
CA ILE A 72 0.45 5.42 -14.29
C ILE A 72 -0.77 4.84 -13.55
N LEU A 73 -0.91 5.21 -12.28
CA LEU A 73 -2.04 4.82 -11.44
C LEU A 73 -3.10 5.93 -11.37
N PRO A 74 -4.38 5.60 -11.12
CA PRO A 74 -5.41 6.60 -10.85
C PRO A 74 -5.04 7.51 -9.66
N ASP A 75 -5.45 8.78 -9.71
CA ASP A 75 -5.12 9.79 -8.68
C ASP A 75 -5.59 9.40 -7.30
N ASN A 76 -6.69 8.66 -7.22
CA ASN A 76 -7.29 8.23 -5.98
C ASN A 76 -6.65 6.98 -5.36
N VAL A 77 -5.59 6.44 -5.95
CA VAL A 77 -4.79 5.35 -5.41
C VAL A 77 -3.56 5.91 -4.73
N PHE A 78 -3.48 5.79 -3.41
CA PHE A 78 -2.38 6.20 -2.56
C PHE A 78 -1.53 4.97 -2.18
N SER A 79 -0.21 5.14 -2.11
CA SER A 79 0.70 4.10 -1.62
C SER A 79 1.99 4.75 -1.14
N PRO A 80 2.53 4.32 0.03
CA PRO A 80 3.75 4.91 0.58
C PRO A 80 4.97 4.64 -0.29
N ALA A 81 4.89 3.67 -1.19
CA ALA A 81 6.00 3.29 -2.04
C ALA A 81 5.95 3.95 -3.44
N ILE A 82 4.87 4.70 -3.76
CA ILE A 82 4.87 5.69 -4.86
C ILE A 82 5.54 6.98 -4.35
N LYS A 83 6.84 6.88 -4.05
CA LYS A 83 7.65 8.05 -3.67
C LYS A 83 7.68 9.03 -4.86
N GLY A 84 7.44 10.31 -4.60
CA GLY A 84 7.55 11.38 -5.60
C GLY A 84 6.24 11.84 -6.26
N GLN A 85 5.11 11.15 -6.10
CA GLN A 85 3.81 11.59 -6.66
C GLN A 85 2.89 12.26 -5.63
N GLY A 86 3.42 12.71 -4.49
CA GLY A 86 2.62 13.40 -3.46
C GLY A 86 1.58 12.54 -2.75
N LYS A 87 1.72 11.20 -2.76
CA LYS A 87 0.73 10.23 -2.24
C LYS A 87 1.08 9.68 -0.85
N SER A 88 1.15 10.54 0.16
CA SER A 88 1.38 10.18 1.56
C SER A 88 0.08 9.90 2.33
N ALA A 89 0.19 9.43 3.58
CA ALA A 89 -0.96 9.32 4.48
C ALA A 89 -1.67 10.67 4.69
N ILE A 90 -0.94 11.78 4.59
CA ILE A 90 -1.48 13.13 4.75
C ILE A 90 -2.28 13.55 3.53
N SER A 91 -1.74 13.37 2.33
CA SER A 91 -2.46 13.69 1.09
C SER A 91 -3.72 12.84 0.99
N HIS A 92 -3.65 11.59 1.45
CA HIS A 92 -4.79 10.68 1.53
C HIS A 92 -5.88 11.22 2.47
N ALA A 93 -5.51 11.73 3.65
CA ALA A 93 -6.47 12.40 4.53
C ALA A 93 -7.00 13.73 3.94
N LYS A 94 -6.13 14.55 3.34
CA LYS A 94 -6.50 15.82 2.69
C LYS A 94 -7.53 15.60 1.58
N TYR A 95 -7.42 14.52 0.83
CA TYR A 95 -8.38 14.15 -0.22
C TYR A 95 -9.84 14.03 0.29
N HIS A 96 -10.02 13.71 1.57
CA HIS A 96 -11.33 13.58 2.23
C HIS A 96 -11.66 14.72 3.19
N GLN A 97 -10.78 15.72 3.35
CA GLN A 97 -10.86 16.73 4.41
C GLN A 97 -12.15 17.55 4.39
N SER A 98 -12.70 17.82 3.21
CA SER A 98 -13.94 18.59 3.06
C SER A 98 -15.22 17.77 3.25
N SER A 99 -15.13 16.44 3.33
CA SER A 99 -16.32 15.58 3.29
C SER A 99 -16.99 15.43 4.65
N LYS A 100 -18.32 15.61 4.65
CA LYS A 100 -19.16 15.52 5.86
C LYS A 100 -19.30 14.09 6.38
N TYR A 101 -19.40 13.11 5.49
CA TYR A 101 -19.59 11.70 5.81
C TYR A 101 -18.43 10.86 5.27
N LEU A 102 -18.03 9.85 6.04
CA LEU A 102 -16.93 8.95 5.66
C LEU A 102 -17.18 7.52 6.13
N LEU A 103 -16.88 6.55 5.27
CA LEU A 103 -16.82 5.13 5.58
C LEU A 103 -15.40 4.64 5.30
N ALA A 104 -14.71 4.18 6.33
CA ALA A 104 -13.40 3.55 6.22
C ALA A 104 -13.53 2.03 6.33
N MET A 105 -13.00 1.33 5.33
CA MET A 105 -13.01 -0.13 5.24
C MET A 105 -11.57 -0.65 5.14
N ASP A 106 -11.32 -1.83 5.69
CA ASP A 106 -10.04 -2.54 5.60
C ASP A 106 -10.31 -3.94 5.03
N ILE A 107 -9.38 -4.47 4.24
CA ILE A 107 -9.44 -5.84 3.74
C ILE A 107 -8.73 -6.79 4.72
N LYS A 108 -9.46 -7.81 5.20
CA LYS A 108 -8.95 -8.76 6.19
C LYS A 108 -7.76 -9.55 5.62
N SER A 109 -6.61 -9.44 6.27
CA SER A 109 -5.38 -10.17 5.93
C SER A 109 -5.02 -10.04 4.44
N PHE A 110 -5.05 -8.80 3.93
CA PHE A 110 -4.97 -8.52 2.50
C PHE A 110 -3.82 -9.23 1.80
N PHE A 111 -2.59 -9.11 2.31
CA PHE A 111 -1.42 -9.73 1.69
C PHE A 111 -1.43 -11.25 1.76
N GLU A 112 -1.83 -11.82 2.89
CA GLU A 112 -1.85 -13.28 3.07
C GLU A 112 -2.97 -13.93 2.25
N ASN A 113 -4.06 -13.21 2.00
CA ASN A 113 -5.19 -13.69 1.22
C ASN A 113 -5.07 -13.35 -0.28
N LEU A 114 -4.12 -12.51 -0.70
CA LEU A 114 -3.89 -12.23 -2.11
C LEU A 114 -3.06 -13.34 -2.75
N LYS A 115 -3.77 -14.36 -3.25
CA LYS A 115 -3.20 -15.59 -3.80
C LYS A 115 -2.41 -15.36 -5.09
N LEU A 116 -1.41 -16.22 -5.29
CA LEU A 116 -0.53 -16.29 -6.47
C LEU A 116 -1.27 -16.17 -7.81
N LYS A 117 -2.44 -16.81 -7.94
CA LYS A 117 -3.23 -16.78 -9.19
C LYS A 117 -3.61 -15.39 -9.67
N TYR A 118 -3.83 -14.43 -8.77
CA TYR A 118 -4.16 -13.05 -9.15
C TYR A 118 -2.92 -12.30 -9.67
N ILE A 119 -1.75 -12.63 -9.13
CA ILE A 119 -0.46 -12.08 -9.55
C ILE A 119 -0.08 -12.62 -10.93
N ILE A 120 -0.25 -13.94 -11.14
CA ILE A 120 -0.06 -14.58 -12.44
C ILE A 120 -0.98 -13.94 -13.49
N LYS A 121 -2.27 -13.80 -13.17
CA LYS A 121 -3.25 -13.17 -14.06
C LYS A 121 -2.88 -11.72 -14.39
N PHE A 122 -2.28 -10.98 -13.47
CA PHE A 122 -1.82 -9.63 -13.75
C PHE A 122 -0.65 -9.62 -14.73
N PHE A 123 0.41 -10.38 -14.47
CA PHE A 123 1.56 -10.45 -15.37
C PHE A 123 1.15 -10.97 -16.76
N ASN A 124 0.32 -12.03 -16.81
CA ASN A 124 -0.11 -12.60 -18.08
C ASN A 124 -1.09 -11.69 -18.84
N ASN A 125 -2.19 -11.27 -18.21
CA ASN A 125 -3.26 -10.58 -18.94
C ASN A 125 -3.05 -9.06 -19.03
N SER A 126 -2.50 -8.43 -17.97
CA SER A 126 -2.37 -6.95 -17.95
C SER A 126 -1.04 -6.49 -18.56
N LEU A 127 0.05 -7.21 -18.27
CA LEU A 127 1.37 -6.94 -18.85
C LEU A 127 1.66 -7.75 -20.12
N ASN A 128 0.73 -8.60 -20.57
CA ASN A 128 0.89 -9.41 -21.79
C ASN A 128 2.17 -10.29 -21.78
N ILE A 129 2.57 -10.78 -20.62
CA ILE A 129 3.73 -11.68 -20.47
C ILE A 129 3.30 -13.12 -20.75
N GLU A 130 4.15 -13.90 -21.40
CA GLU A 130 3.92 -15.33 -21.64
C GLU A 130 3.59 -16.07 -20.32
N TYR A 131 2.65 -17.02 -20.36
CA TYR A 131 2.06 -17.60 -19.16
C TYR A 131 3.08 -18.32 -18.25
N LYS A 132 3.98 -19.14 -18.80
CA LYS A 132 5.00 -19.85 -18.01
C LYS A 132 5.94 -18.84 -17.34
N THR A 133 6.34 -17.80 -18.05
CA THR A 133 7.16 -16.68 -17.54
C THR A 133 6.43 -15.93 -16.42
N ALA A 134 5.15 -15.60 -16.61
CA ALA A 134 4.32 -14.97 -15.60
C ALA A 134 4.20 -15.83 -14.32
N VAL A 135 4.11 -17.16 -14.45
CA VAL A 135 4.11 -18.09 -13.32
C VAL A 135 5.42 -18.01 -12.54
N VAL A 136 6.56 -18.04 -13.23
CA VAL A 136 7.89 -18.01 -12.59
C VAL A 136 8.12 -16.67 -11.90
N ILE A 137 7.88 -15.54 -12.59
CA ILE A 137 8.00 -14.20 -12.00
C ILE A 137 7.11 -14.09 -10.75
N SER A 138 5.85 -14.55 -10.84
CA SER A 138 4.93 -14.50 -9.70
C SER A 138 5.45 -15.29 -8.51
N LYS A 139 6.05 -16.47 -8.72
CA LYS A 139 6.64 -17.29 -7.65
C LYS A 139 7.86 -16.61 -7.01
N ILE A 140 8.73 -16.02 -7.82
CA ILE A 140 9.90 -15.28 -7.33
C ILE A 140 9.45 -14.12 -6.41
N LEU A 141 8.43 -13.37 -6.81
CA LEU A 141 7.98 -12.16 -6.11
C LEU A 141 7.04 -12.43 -4.91
N THR A 142 6.78 -13.69 -4.59
CA THR A 142 5.85 -14.10 -3.52
C THR A 142 6.55 -14.97 -2.48
N PHE A 143 5.89 -15.10 -1.33
CA PHE A 143 6.29 -15.98 -0.25
C PHE A 143 5.12 -16.91 0.06
N ASN A 144 5.34 -18.23 0.14
CA ASN A 144 4.28 -19.22 0.37
C ASN A 144 3.03 -19.02 -0.53
N GLY A 145 3.24 -18.60 -1.78
CA GLY A 145 2.15 -18.41 -2.76
C GLY A 145 1.23 -17.21 -2.49
N HIS A 146 1.65 -16.26 -1.66
CA HIS A 146 0.95 -14.99 -1.44
C HIS A 146 1.93 -13.80 -1.37
N ILE A 147 1.41 -12.58 -1.33
CA ILE A 147 2.25 -11.39 -1.23
C ILE A 147 3.03 -11.38 0.09
N ALA A 148 4.35 -11.19 0.00
CA ALA A 148 5.23 -11.13 1.16
C ALA A 148 5.09 -9.78 1.90
N ARG A 149 4.65 -9.81 3.16
CA ARG A 149 4.59 -8.62 4.01
C ARG A 149 6.02 -8.13 4.32
N GLY A 150 6.44 -6.98 3.80
CA GLY A 150 7.81 -6.46 4.02
C GLY A 150 8.72 -6.49 2.79
N SER A 151 8.27 -7.15 1.72
CA SER A 151 8.86 -6.96 0.40
C SER A 151 8.53 -5.56 -0.17
N CYS A 152 9.50 -4.93 -0.82
CA CYS A 152 9.36 -3.59 -1.37
C CYS A 152 8.44 -3.50 -2.59
N VAL A 153 8.27 -4.60 -3.34
CA VAL A 153 7.37 -4.68 -4.51
C VAL A 153 5.91 -4.92 -4.10
N SER A 154 5.68 -5.48 -2.91
CA SER A 154 4.35 -5.89 -2.43
C SER A 154 3.28 -4.79 -2.49
N PRO A 155 3.53 -3.52 -2.11
CA PRO A 155 2.51 -2.47 -2.18
C PRO A 155 1.98 -2.22 -3.59
N ILE A 156 2.86 -2.08 -4.58
CA ILE A 156 2.44 -1.84 -5.97
C ILE A 156 1.88 -3.11 -6.62
N LEU A 157 2.53 -4.25 -6.40
CA LEU A 157 2.13 -5.52 -6.99
C LEU A 157 0.74 -5.94 -6.51
N SER A 158 0.45 -5.82 -5.20
CA SER A 158 -0.85 -6.17 -4.66
C SER A 158 -1.97 -5.30 -5.23
N HIS A 159 -1.72 -4.01 -5.46
CA HIS A 159 -2.69 -3.11 -6.07
C HIS A 159 -2.96 -3.47 -7.53
N LEU A 160 -1.90 -3.60 -8.33
CA LEU A 160 -1.99 -3.93 -9.75
C LEU A 160 -2.61 -5.30 -10.00
N SER A 161 -2.36 -6.27 -9.11
CA SER A 161 -2.88 -7.65 -9.22
C SER A 161 -4.40 -7.74 -9.19
N ILE A 162 -5.08 -6.75 -8.61
CA ILE A 162 -6.55 -6.69 -8.52
C ILE A 162 -7.12 -5.39 -9.11
N ASN A 163 -6.40 -4.78 -10.06
CA ASN A 163 -6.78 -3.55 -10.76
C ASN A 163 -8.24 -3.54 -11.23
N ASN A 164 -8.74 -4.65 -11.78
CA ASN A 164 -10.09 -4.81 -12.30
C ASN A 164 -11.15 -4.71 -11.20
N THR A 165 -10.86 -5.26 -10.02
CA THR A 165 -11.72 -5.14 -8.84
C THR A 165 -11.80 -3.67 -8.41
N PHE A 166 -10.66 -2.97 -8.36
CA PHE A 166 -10.64 -1.54 -8.04
C PHE A 166 -11.33 -0.67 -9.07
N SER A 167 -11.20 -0.97 -10.37
CA SER A 167 -11.95 -0.28 -11.43
C SER A 167 -13.47 -0.41 -11.25
N LYS A 168 -13.96 -1.59 -10.86
CA LYS A 168 -15.40 -1.80 -10.55
C LYS A 168 -15.84 -0.95 -9.35
N ILE A 169 -15.02 -0.88 -8.30
CA ILE A 169 -15.31 -0.06 -7.11
C ILE A 169 -15.32 1.44 -7.47
N GLN A 170 -14.37 1.89 -8.28
CA GLN A 170 -14.33 3.25 -8.81
C GLN A 170 -15.61 3.59 -9.59
N GLN A 171 -16.04 2.71 -10.50
CA GLN A 171 -17.26 2.90 -11.28
C GLN A 171 -18.50 2.97 -10.38
N TYR A 172 -18.61 2.08 -9.38
CA TYR A 172 -19.69 2.10 -8.40
C TYR A 172 -19.78 3.44 -7.65
N CYS A 173 -18.63 4.00 -7.26
CA CYS A 173 -18.54 5.27 -6.55
C CYS A 173 -18.87 6.45 -7.46
N LYS A 174 -18.35 6.45 -8.69
CA LYS A 174 -18.63 7.48 -9.70
C LYS A 174 -20.13 7.61 -9.96
N ASN A 175 -20.81 6.49 -10.15
CA ASN A 175 -22.26 6.46 -10.40
C ASN A 175 -23.11 6.95 -9.22
N ARG A 176 -22.51 7.11 -8.02
CA ARG A 176 -23.16 7.55 -6.79
C ARG A 176 -22.60 8.86 -6.25
N ASN A 177 -21.74 9.54 -7.01
CA ASN A 177 -21.05 10.77 -6.58
C ASN A 177 -20.33 10.62 -5.22
N LEU A 178 -19.68 9.47 -5.02
CA LEU A 178 -18.84 9.20 -3.85
C LEU A 178 -17.37 9.47 -4.19
N LYS A 179 -16.67 10.19 -3.31
CA LYS A 179 -15.21 10.24 -3.34
C LYS A 179 -14.70 8.90 -2.84
N LEU A 180 -13.90 8.23 -3.66
CA LEU A 180 -13.20 7.00 -3.31
C LEU A 180 -11.71 7.30 -3.23
N SER A 181 -11.03 6.74 -2.23
CA SER A 181 -9.59 6.56 -2.28
C SER A 181 -9.18 5.19 -1.76
N ILE A 182 -8.01 4.73 -2.18
CA ILE A 182 -7.48 3.40 -1.84
C ILE A 182 -6.04 3.59 -1.38
N TYR A 183 -5.72 3.13 -0.17
CA TYR A 183 -4.37 3.07 0.35
C TYR A 183 -4.08 1.62 0.71
N MET A 184 -3.49 0.87 -0.23
CA MET A 184 -3.24 -0.57 -0.07
C MET A 184 -4.53 -1.34 0.30
N ASP A 185 -4.66 -1.79 1.56
CA ASP A 185 -5.82 -2.50 2.12
C ASP A 185 -6.90 -1.58 2.72
N ASP A 186 -6.59 -0.31 2.96
CA ASP A 186 -7.53 0.71 3.41
C ASP A 186 -8.31 1.30 2.22
N ILE A 187 -9.64 1.19 2.24
CA ILE A 187 -10.55 1.76 1.24
C ILE A 187 -11.45 2.78 1.92
N ILE A 188 -11.41 4.02 1.44
CA ILE A 188 -12.16 5.12 2.03
C ILE A 188 -13.19 5.65 1.03
N PHE A 189 -14.44 5.72 1.50
CA PHE A 189 -15.54 6.36 0.80
C PHE A 189 -15.91 7.63 1.56
N SER A 190 -16.07 8.75 0.88
CA SER A 190 -16.57 9.97 1.50
C SER A 190 -17.54 10.72 0.59
N SER A 191 -18.38 11.54 1.21
CA SER A 191 -19.33 12.40 0.51
C SER A 191 -19.75 13.57 1.39
N ASP A 192 -20.27 14.61 0.74
CA ASP A 192 -20.93 15.72 1.43
C ASP A 192 -22.38 15.38 1.78
N LYS A 193 -22.96 14.35 1.13
CA LYS A 193 -24.28 13.80 1.42
C LYS A 193 -24.16 12.52 2.26
N ARG A 194 -25.25 12.14 2.95
CA ARG A 194 -25.31 10.87 3.69
C ARG A 194 -24.99 9.70 2.74
N ILE A 195 -24.16 8.79 3.22
CA ILE A 195 -23.71 7.62 2.47
C ILE A 195 -24.63 6.43 2.76
N ASP A 196 -25.04 5.71 1.72
CA ASP A 196 -25.69 4.41 1.84
C ASP A 196 -24.66 3.33 2.26
N ILE A 197 -24.45 3.20 3.58
CA ILE A 197 -23.45 2.31 4.15
C ILE A 197 -23.78 0.84 3.86
N SER A 198 -25.04 0.43 3.98
CA SER A 198 -25.46 -0.96 3.74
C SER A 198 -25.29 -1.33 2.27
N GLY A 199 -25.66 -0.43 1.35
CA GLY A 199 -25.43 -0.62 -0.08
C GLY A 199 -23.96 -0.79 -0.44
N ILE A 200 -23.06 0.02 0.15
CA ILE A 200 -21.61 -0.11 -0.05
C ILE A 200 -21.12 -1.44 0.51
N ILE A 201 -21.47 -1.82 1.74
CA ILE A 201 -21.03 -3.08 2.35
C ILE A 201 -21.48 -4.28 1.51
N ASN A 202 -22.73 -4.28 1.04
CA ASN A 202 -23.27 -5.35 0.20
C ASN A 202 -22.53 -5.46 -1.13
N PHE A 203 -22.28 -4.32 -1.79
CA PHE A 203 -21.50 -4.28 -3.03
C PHE A 203 -20.06 -4.76 -2.82
N MET A 204 -19.38 -4.24 -1.80
CA MET A 204 -17.99 -4.59 -1.48
C MET A 204 -17.86 -6.08 -1.12
N THR A 205 -18.82 -6.64 -0.38
CA THR A 205 -18.84 -8.08 -0.06
C THR A 205 -18.90 -8.93 -1.32
N LYS A 206 -19.79 -8.57 -2.27
CA LYS A 206 -19.93 -9.28 -3.55
C LYS A 206 -18.68 -9.15 -4.43
N VAL A 207 -18.11 -7.96 -4.53
CA VAL A 207 -16.95 -7.70 -5.41
C VAL A 207 -15.67 -8.34 -4.85
N LEU A 208 -15.45 -8.28 -3.54
CA LEU A 208 -14.27 -8.88 -2.91
C LEU A 208 -14.35 -10.41 -2.86
N SER A 209 -15.54 -11.00 -2.71
CA SER A 209 -15.67 -12.46 -2.66
C SER A 209 -15.26 -13.15 -3.96
N ILE A 210 -15.46 -12.50 -5.12
CA ILE A 210 -15.01 -12.97 -6.43
C ILE A 210 -13.49 -13.22 -6.46
N ILE A 211 -12.74 -12.42 -5.71
CA ILE A 211 -11.28 -12.57 -5.57
C ILE A 211 -10.88 -13.16 -4.21
N GLU A 212 -11.81 -13.82 -3.52
CA GLU A 212 -11.59 -14.51 -2.24
C GLU A 212 -11.08 -13.59 -1.11
N LEU A 213 -11.30 -12.29 -1.24
CA LEU A 213 -11.02 -11.30 -0.21
C LEU A 213 -12.28 -11.00 0.60
N LYS A 214 -12.09 -10.51 1.82
CA LYS A 214 -13.19 -10.23 2.76
C LYS A 214 -12.97 -8.89 3.45
N ILE A 215 -14.08 -8.20 3.74
CA ILE A 215 -14.06 -7.00 4.58
C ILE A 215 -13.62 -7.38 6.00
N ASN A 216 -12.79 -6.55 6.60
CA ASN A 216 -12.47 -6.62 8.01
C ASN A 216 -13.48 -5.81 8.84
N TYR A 217 -14.60 -6.46 9.19
CA TYR A 217 -15.68 -5.81 9.95
C TYR A 217 -15.22 -5.21 11.29
N LYS A 218 -14.18 -5.76 11.93
CA LYS A 218 -13.61 -5.20 13.18
C LYS A 218 -12.97 -3.83 12.99
N LYS A 219 -12.50 -3.53 11.77
CA LYS A 219 -11.85 -2.26 11.41
C LYS A 219 -12.75 -1.33 10.59
N LEU A 220 -13.99 -1.75 10.29
CA LEU A 220 -14.98 -0.89 9.65
C LEU A 220 -15.29 0.31 10.54
N ARG A 221 -15.21 1.53 10.01
CA ARG A 221 -15.52 2.77 10.75
C ARG A 221 -16.42 3.67 9.93
N LYS A 222 -17.47 4.18 10.57
CA LYS A 222 -18.41 5.16 10.01
C LYS A 222 -18.24 6.47 10.74
N TYR A 223 -18.27 7.58 10.00
CA TYR A 223 -18.14 8.92 10.53
C TYR A 223 -19.20 9.83 9.92
N GLY A 224 -19.86 10.60 10.79
CA GLY A 224 -20.77 11.67 10.44
C GLY A 224 -20.12 13.05 10.52
N ILE A 225 -20.99 14.07 10.46
CA ILE A 225 -20.61 15.48 10.38
C ILE A 225 -19.83 15.96 11.61
N ASN A 226 -20.21 15.49 12.80
CA ASN A 226 -19.63 15.93 14.08
C ASN A 226 -18.42 15.09 14.53
N ASP A 227 -18.06 14.06 13.76
CA ASP A 227 -16.98 13.16 14.12
C ASP A 227 -15.63 13.63 13.61
N SER A 228 -14.59 13.42 14.42
CA SER A 228 -13.21 13.42 13.94
C SER A 228 -12.95 12.12 13.18
N LYS A 229 -12.57 12.24 11.91
CA LYS A 229 -12.47 11.12 10.97
C LYS A 229 -11.02 10.64 10.91
N ARG A 230 -10.81 9.33 11.00
CA ARG A 230 -9.47 8.73 10.86
C ARG A 230 -9.27 8.22 9.44
N VAL A 231 -8.22 8.68 8.78
CA VAL A 231 -7.77 8.21 7.46
C VAL A 231 -6.30 7.83 7.58
N THR A 232 -5.98 6.55 7.46
CA THR A 232 -4.60 6.00 7.44
C THR A 232 -3.66 6.61 8.50
N GLY A 233 -4.14 6.65 9.75
CA GLY A 233 -3.37 7.14 10.90
C GLY A 233 -3.33 8.66 11.07
N VAL A 234 -3.96 9.41 10.18
CA VAL A 234 -4.17 10.85 10.24
C VAL A 234 -5.60 11.16 10.67
N ILE A 235 -5.80 12.19 11.48
CA ILE A 235 -7.10 12.64 11.96
C ILE A 235 -7.52 13.89 11.21
N ILE A 236 -8.73 13.86 10.65
CA ILE A 236 -9.46 15.01 10.14
C ILE A 236 -10.41 15.43 11.27
N THR A 237 -10.16 16.56 11.90
CA THR A 237 -10.99 17.05 13.01
C THR A 237 -12.35 17.54 12.53
N LYS A 238 -13.28 17.76 13.46
CA LYS A 238 -14.61 18.31 13.17
C LYS A 238 -14.58 19.68 12.47
N ASP A 239 -13.55 20.49 12.72
CA ASP A 239 -13.27 21.77 12.08
C ASP A 239 -12.41 21.63 10.81
N ASN A 240 -12.37 20.43 10.21
CA ASN A 240 -11.65 20.09 8.99
C ASN A 240 -10.14 20.38 9.07
N LYS A 241 -9.49 20.26 10.23
CA LYS A 241 -8.03 20.35 10.36
C LYS A 241 -7.40 18.96 10.32
N ILE A 242 -6.22 18.88 9.73
CA ILE A 242 -5.41 17.66 9.70
C ILE A 242 -4.54 17.61 10.96
N ARG A 243 -4.54 16.46 11.65
CA ARG A 243 -3.75 16.23 12.88
C ARG A 243 -3.14 14.83 12.92
N ILE A 244 -2.03 14.70 13.65
CA ILE A 244 -1.47 13.38 13.98
C ILE A 244 -2.40 12.68 14.98
N GLN A 245 -2.59 11.37 14.85
CA GLN A 245 -3.29 10.58 15.86
C GLN A 245 -2.56 10.65 17.21
N ASN A 246 -3.29 10.87 18.32
CA ASN A 246 -2.70 11.00 19.66
C ASN A 246 -1.76 9.84 20.05
N LYS A 247 -2.05 8.60 19.64
CA LYS A 247 -1.14 7.46 19.86
C LYS A 247 0.23 7.65 19.20
N ASN A 248 0.26 8.22 17.99
CA ASN A 248 1.51 8.51 17.30
C ASN A 248 2.23 9.70 17.94
N ARG A 249 1.48 10.72 18.43
CA ARG A 249 2.06 11.81 19.22
C ARG A 249 2.70 11.32 20.52
N LYS A 250 2.03 10.41 21.25
CA LYS A 250 2.57 9.81 22.47
C LYS A 250 3.83 9.00 22.18
N LYS A 251 3.80 8.11 21.17
CA LYS A 251 5.01 7.38 20.74
C LYS A 251 6.18 8.31 20.39
N LEU A 252 5.88 9.41 19.70
CA LEU A 252 6.87 10.44 19.40
C LEU A 252 7.43 11.04 20.69
N GLN A 253 6.57 11.44 21.61
CA GLN A 253 6.97 11.99 22.90
C GLN A 253 7.81 11.01 23.72
N ASP A 254 7.40 9.74 23.80
CA ASP A 254 8.15 8.69 24.51
C ASP A 254 9.55 8.49 23.89
N ILE A 255 9.70 8.58 22.56
CA ILE A 255 11.01 8.50 21.88
C ILE A 255 11.82 9.78 22.11
N ILE A 256 11.18 10.95 22.08
CA ILE A 256 11.80 12.25 22.35
C ILE A 256 12.37 12.29 23.78
N GLU A 257 11.62 11.76 24.76
CA GLU A 257 12.02 11.72 26.17
C GLU A 257 13.19 10.74 26.42
N ASN A 258 13.36 9.72 25.56
CA ASN A 258 14.45 8.72 25.64
C ASN A 258 15.48 8.88 24.49
N TYR A 259 15.66 10.11 24.00
CA TYR A 259 16.43 10.41 22.79
C TYR A 259 17.88 9.87 22.82
N ASN A 260 18.54 9.90 23.97
CA ASN A 260 19.94 9.45 24.12
C ASN A 260 20.14 7.95 23.87
N GLU A 261 19.05 7.17 23.80
CA GLU A 261 19.09 5.72 23.57
C GLU A 261 18.58 5.33 22.17
N CYS A 262 18.23 6.30 21.32
CA CYS A 262 17.61 6.06 20.01
C CYS A 262 18.57 6.33 18.85
N ASP A 263 18.49 5.50 17.81
CA ASP A 263 19.20 5.67 16.55
C ASP A 263 18.77 6.97 15.83
N GLU A 264 19.73 7.79 15.45
CA GLU A 264 19.55 9.10 14.81
C GLU A 264 18.70 9.01 13.52
N ASP A 265 18.79 7.91 12.76
CA ASP A 265 18.00 7.71 11.54
C ASP A 265 16.51 7.52 11.84
N ILE A 266 16.18 6.92 12.99
CA ILE A 266 14.79 6.77 13.46
C ILE A 266 14.21 8.15 13.79
N ILE A 267 15.00 9.00 14.44
CA ILE A 267 14.61 10.37 14.79
C ILE A 267 14.40 11.20 13.53
N LYS A 268 15.33 11.17 12.57
CA LYS A 268 15.21 11.88 11.28
C LYS A 268 13.96 11.43 10.50
N GLY A 269 13.68 10.13 10.46
CA GLY A 269 12.47 9.59 9.83
C GLY A 269 11.17 10.11 10.46
N LEU A 270 11.14 10.19 11.80
CA LEU A 270 9.99 10.68 12.56
C LEU A 270 9.80 12.19 12.46
N LEU A 271 10.89 12.96 12.51
CA LEU A 271 10.87 14.42 12.30
C LEU A 271 10.40 14.75 10.88
N SER A 272 10.82 13.98 9.87
CA SER A 272 10.30 14.11 8.51
C SER A 272 8.79 13.84 8.43
N TYR A 273 8.30 12.83 9.16
CA TYR A 273 6.85 12.57 9.28
C TYR A 273 6.12 13.72 10.00
N MET A 274 6.69 14.27 11.08
CA MET A 274 6.13 15.42 11.80
C MET A 274 6.11 16.70 10.97
N LYS A 275 7.19 17.01 10.26
CA LYS A 275 7.29 18.17 9.36
C LYS A 275 6.14 18.21 8.36
N GLN A 276 5.69 17.05 7.90
CA GLN A 276 4.61 16.95 6.94
C GLN A 276 3.20 17.12 7.56
N ILE A 277 3.00 16.79 8.85
CA ILE A 277 1.67 16.79 9.49
C ILE A 277 1.45 18.02 10.39
N GLU A 278 2.46 18.41 11.16
CA GLU A 278 2.43 19.51 12.12
C GLU A 278 3.74 20.32 12.05
N PRO A 279 3.88 21.22 11.06
CA PRO A 279 5.12 21.98 10.82
C PRO A 279 5.55 22.85 12.01
N THR A 280 4.59 23.35 12.79
CA THR A 280 4.83 24.13 14.02
C THR A 280 5.38 23.27 15.16
N SER A 281 4.83 22.07 15.36
CA SER A 281 5.38 21.09 16.30
C SER A 281 6.78 20.65 15.86
N TYR A 282 7.00 20.42 14.56
CA TYR A 282 8.31 20.08 14.00
C TYR A 282 9.37 21.14 14.33
N LYS A 283 9.10 22.44 14.12
CA LYS A 283 10.06 23.50 14.46
C LYS A 283 10.49 23.45 15.93
N LYS A 284 9.53 23.25 16.85
CA LYS A 284 9.81 23.12 18.29
C LYS A 284 10.75 21.94 18.58
N TYR A 285 10.51 20.78 17.96
CA TYR A 285 11.32 19.59 18.22
C TYR A 285 12.66 19.58 17.46
N ASN A 286 12.73 20.16 16.26
CA ASN A 286 13.98 20.28 15.50
C ASN A 286 15.04 21.10 16.27
N ILE A 287 14.59 22.20 16.90
CA ILE A 287 15.41 23.01 17.80
C ILE A 287 15.83 22.22 19.04
N MET A 288 14.89 21.47 19.64
CA MET A 288 15.14 20.67 20.85
C MET A 288 16.19 19.56 20.64
N PHE A 289 16.34 19.05 19.43
CA PHE A 289 17.27 17.98 19.10
C PHE A 289 18.62 18.45 18.55
N GLY A 290 18.84 19.75 18.38
CA GLY A 290 20.11 20.28 17.87
C GLY A 290 20.47 19.81 16.45
N LEU A 291 19.46 19.54 15.62
CA LEU A 291 19.61 19.08 14.24
C LEU A 291 19.56 20.24 13.21
N GLU A 292 19.97 21.43 13.62
CA GLU A 292 20.23 22.59 12.74
C GLU A 292 21.70 22.67 12.34
#